data_AF-A0A832Y525-F1
#
_entry.id   AF-A0A832Y525-F1
#
_cell.length_a   1.000
_cell.length_b   1.000
_cell.length_c   1.000
_cell.angle_alpha   90.00
_cell.angle_beta   90.00
_cell.angle_gamma   90.00
#
_symmetry.space_group_name_H-M   'P 1'
#
loop_
_entity.id
_entity.type
_entity.pdbx_description
1 polymer ?
#
loop_
_entity_poly.entity_id
_entity_poly.type
_entity_poly.pdbx_seq_one_letter_code
_entity_poly.pdbx_strand_id
1 'polypeptide(L)'
;MFPLGTTLREVWWEAHGDRIRRPEQVLNPEYRNPAIHGKAGITFGRQIGAYPILVGVPYQIPLETGSDIIITGHGMRSISGVESDLSINTATQAQLAAIPGIGAKAAWRLISTRAKAARKNPAKPFESVEEAFVESDVQSFGLALEVLNA
;
A
#
# COMPACT_ATOMS: atom_id res chain seq x y z
N MET A 1 20.18 -8.53 -4.46
CA MET A 1 19.02 -7.82 -3.86
C MET A 1 17.76 -8.48 -4.38
N PHE A 2 16.67 -8.53 -3.60
CA PHE A 2 15.43 -9.18 -4.03
C PHE A 2 14.94 -8.59 -5.38
N PRO A 3 14.50 -9.38 -6.37
CA PRO A 3 14.00 -8.84 -7.63
C PRO A 3 12.76 -7.94 -7.44
N LEU A 4 12.53 -7.00 -8.36
CA LEU A 4 11.29 -6.21 -8.36
C LEU A 4 10.11 -7.10 -8.73
N GLY A 5 8.93 -6.84 -8.14
CA GLY A 5 7.72 -7.63 -8.34
C GLY A 5 7.63 -8.90 -7.48
N THR A 6 8.70 -9.28 -6.77
CA THR A 6 8.59 -10.44 -5.87
C THR A 6 7.72 -10.12 -4.67
N THR A 7 6.81 -11.04 -4.33
CA THR A 7 6.05 -11.00 -3.08
C THR A 7 6.94 -11.40 -1.91
N LEU A 8 7.03 -10.53 -0.91
CA LEU A 8 7.61 -10.81 0.39
C LEU A 8 6.48 -11.00 1.40
N ARG A 9 6.42 -12.18 2.01
CA ARG A 9 5.31 -12.57 2.88
C ARG A 9 5.52 -12.21 4.34
N GLU A 10 4.44 -11.96 5.06
CA GLU A 10 4.41 -11.79 6.52
C GLU A 10 5.39 -10.73 7.04
N VAL A 11 5.40 -9.55 6.40
CA VAL A 11 6.14 -8.40 6.92
C VAL A 11 5.38 -7.84 8.12
N TRP A 12 6.03 -7.84 9.28
CA TRP A 12 5.53 -7.28 10.53
C TRP A 12 5.84 -5.79 10.60
N TRP A 13 4.82 -4.96 10.85
CA TRP A 13 4.95 -3.50 10.91
C TRP A 13 5.33 -3.01 12.30
N GLU A 14 6.48 -2.33 12.40
CA GLU A 14 7.13 -2.03 13.68
C GLU A 14 7.19 -0.53 14.00
N ALA A 15 7.26 0.34 12.99
CA ALA A 15 7.46 1.77 13.21
C ALA A 15 6.83 2.66 12.13
N HIS A 16 6.39 3.86 12.52
CA HIS A 16 5.97 4.92 11.60
C HIS A 16 6.97 6.05 11.52
N GLY A 17 7.08 6.66 10.34
CA GLY A 17 7.83 7.90 10.09
C GLY A 17 9.34 7.69 9.95
N ASP A 18 9.94 7.03 10.92
CA ASP A 18 11.38 6.71 10.94
C ASP A 18 11.62 5.21 11.14
N ARG A 19 12.89 4.80 11.06
CA ARG A 19 13.33 3.40 11.11
C ARG A 19 13.46 2.86 12.55
N ILE A 20 12.94 3.58 13.55
CA ILE A 20 13.11 3.31 14.98
C ILE A 20 11.74 3.18 15.63
N ARG A 21 11.53 2.07 16.35
CA ARG A 21 10.32 1.87 17.15
C ARG A 21 10.39 2.73 18.41
N ARG A 22 9.67 3.87 18.40
CA ARG A 22 9.64 4.82 19.53
C ARG A 22 8.70 4.35 20.65
N PRO A 23 8.97 4.65 21.93
CA PRO A 23 8.09 4.26 23.04
C PRO A 23 6.64 4.71 22.87
N GLU A 24 6.41 5.91 22.34
CA GLU A 24 5.08 6.45 22.04
C GLU A 24 4.27 5.54 21.10
N GLN A 25 4.93 4.92 20.12
CA GLN A 25 4.30 4.01 19.14
C GLN A 25 3.88 2.68 19.79
N VAL A 26 4.50 2.33 20.91
CA VAL A 26 4.17 1.13 21.69
C VAL A 26 3.09 1.42 22.73
N LEU A 27 3.14 2.59 23.35
CA LEU A 27 2.25 2.96 24.45
C LEU A 27 0.90 3.51 23.98
N ASN A 28 0.87 4.21 22.85
CA ASN A 28 -0.36 4.81 22.33
C ASN A 28 -1.10 3.84 21.37
N PRO A 29 -2.34 3.43 21.67
CA PRO A 29 -3.10 2.49 20.84
C PRO A 29 -3.47 3.05 19.46
N GLU A 30 -3.43 4.37 19.24
CA GLU A 30 -3.73 4.99 17.95
C GLU A 30 -2.85 4.45 16.82
N TYR A 31 -1.60 4.07 17.11
CA TYR A 31 -0.69 3.50 16.11
C TYR A 31 -1.05 2.08 15.67
N ARG A 32 -1.93 1.39 16.41
CA ARG A 32 -2.46 0.06 16.06
C ARG A 32 -3.90 0.13 15.56
N ASN A 33 -4.50 1.32 15.53
CA ASN A 33 -5.88 1.50 15.13
C ASN A 33 -6.03 1.20 13.62
N PRO A 34 -6.89 0.26 13.20
CA PRO A 34 -7.11 -0.04 11.78
C PRO A 34 -7.50 1.18 10.93
N ALA A 35 -8.11 2.20 11.53
CA ALA A 35 -8.52 3.42 10.85
C ALA A 35 -7.36 4.29 10.31
N ILE A 36 -6.10 3.99 10.68
CA ILE A 36 -4.94 4.68 10.12
C ILE A 36 -4.48 4.10 8.78
N HIS A 37 -4.97 2.91 8.40
CA HIS A 37 -4.52 2.21 7.20
C HIS A 37 -4.69 3.07 5.95
N GLY A 38 -3.61 3.24 5.21
CA GLY A 38 -3.56 4.06 4.01
C GLY A 38 -3.54 5.57 4.24
N LYS A 39 -3.40 6.08 5.47
CA LYS A 39 -3.12 7.52 5.70
C LYS A 39 -1.74 7.89 5.16
N ALA A 40 -1.55 9.17 4.85
CA ALA A 40 -0.26 9.68 4.40
C ALA A 40 0.81 9.49 5.49
N GLY A 41 2.01 9.03 5.10
CA GLY A 41 3.10 8.74 6.00
C GLY A 41 4.01 7.67 5.41
N ILE A 42 4.84 7.05 6.26
CA ILE A 42 5.65 5.89 5.91
C ILE A 42 5.62 4.91 7.06
N THR A 43 5.52 3.62 6.74
CA THR A 43 5.59 2.53 7.70
C THR A 43 6.79 1.66 7.40
N PHE A 44 7.50 1.27 8.45
CA PHE A 44 8.63 0.38 8.38
C PHE A 44 8.33 -0.93 9.08
N GLY A 45 8.79 -2.02 8.48
CA GLY A 45 8.55 -3.37 8.97
C GLY A 45 9.64 -4.33 8.53
N ARG A 46 9.54 -5.57 9.01
CA ARG A 46 10.49 -6.66 8.77
C ARG A 46 9.74 -7.99 8.77
N GLN A 47 10.22 -8.96 8.01
CA GLN A 47 9.75 -10.35 8.20
C GLN A 47 10.16 -10.87 9.57
N ILE A 48 9.41 -11.84 10.10
CA ILE A 48 9.85 -12.58 11.28
C ILE A 48 10.95 -13.57 10.87
N GLY A 49 12.14 -13.48 11.48
CA GLY A 49 13.25 -14.38 11.17
C GLY A 49 14.61 -13.91 11.68
N ALA A 50 15.67 -14.67 11.34
CA ALA A 50 17.02 -14.42 11.86
C ALA A 50 17.72 -13.18 11.23
N TYR A 51 17.38 -12.82 9.99
CA TYR A 51 18.01 -11.69 9.27
C TYR A 51 17.05 -10.94 8.35
N PRO A 52 15.94 -10.40 8.87
CA PRO A 52 14.96 -9.78 8.01
C PRO A 52 15.42 -8.40 7.54
N ILE A 53 15.24 -8.16 6.24
CA ILE A 53 15.54 -6.87 5.62
C ILE A 53 14.52 -5.83 6.07
N LEU A 54 14.95 -4.56 6.22
CA LEU A 54 14.01 -3.49 6.50
C LEU A 54 13.18 -3.18 5.26
N VAL A 55 11.87 -3.16 5.43
CA VAL A 55 10.87 -2.82 4.42
C VAL A 55 10.28 -1.45 4.74
N GLY A 56 10.10 -0.60 3.73
CA GLY A 56 9.40 0.67 3.84
C GLY A 56 8.25 0.76 2.85
N VAL A 57 7.09 1.23 3.32
CA VAL A 57 5.88 1.44 2.52
C VAL A 57 5.38 2.87 2.71
N PRO A 58 5.10 3.64 1.63
CA PRO A 58 4.87 5.08 1.70
C PRO A 58 3.42 5.46 2.09
N TYR A 59 2.87 4.79 3.10
CA TYR A 59 1.63 5.14 3.77
C TYR A 59 1.59 4.46 5.15
N GLN A 60 0.63 4.84 6.00
CA GLN A 60 0.47 4.26 7.33
C GLN A 60 -0.21 2.89 7.25
N ILE A 61 0.38 1.89 7.91
CA ILE A 61 -0.20 0.57 8.15
C ILE A 61 -0.28 0.40 9.68
N PRO A 62 -1.37 -0.12 10.25
CA PRO A 62 -1.46 -0.37 11.69
C PRO A 62 -0.26 -1.17 12.20
N LEU A 63 0.43 -0.65 13.22
CA LEU A 63 1.57 -1.36 13.80
C LEU A 63 1.10 -2.64 14.50
N GLU A 64 2.03 -3.57 14.68
CA GLU A 64 1.76 -4.91 15.22
C GLU A 64 0.76 -5.70 14.37
N THR A 65 0.82 -5.51 13.05
CA THR A 65 0.10 -6.32 12.08
C THR A 65 1.08 -6.88 11.06
N GLY A 66 0.68 -7.95 10.38
CA GLY A 66 1.43 -8.57 9.29
C GLY A 66 0.72 -8.36 7.96
N SER A 67 1.46 -8.02 6.90
CA SER A 67 0.94 -8.09 5.53
C SER A 67 1.99 -8.54 4.54
N ASP A 68 1.51 -9.03 3.39
CA ASP A 68 2.33 -9.39 2.26
C ASP A 68 2.58 -8.12 1.42
N ILE A 69 3.80 -7.99 0.89
CA ILE A 69 4.20 -6.81 0.11
C ILE A 69 4.86 -7.22 -1.20
N ILE A 70 4.61 -6.44 -2.24
CA ILE A 70 5.30 -6.52 -3.52
C ILE A 70 6.46 -5.54 -3.50
N ILE A 71 7.66 -6.02 -3.87
CA ILE A 71 8.87 -5.21 -3.89
C ILE A 71 8.86 -4.28 -5.09
N THR A 72 8.90 -2.98 -4.83
CA THR A 72 8.83 -1.92 -5.86
C THR A 72 10.14 -1.17 -6.04
N GLY A 73 11.08 -1.31 -5.11
CA GLY A 73 12.37 -0.66 -5.20
C GLY A 73 13.34 -1.06 -4.10
N HIS A 74 14.52 -0.46 -4.16
CA HIS A 74 15.62 -0.74 -3.23
C HIS A 74 16.21 0.54 -2.68
N GLY A 75 16.51 0.55 -1.39
CA GLY A 75 17.42 1.49 -0.77
C GLY A 75 18.76 0.82 -0.47
N MET A 76 19.74 1.59 0.00
CA MET A 76 21.09 1.08 0.29
C MET A 76 21.12 -0.14 1.23
N ARG A 77 20.18 -0.20 2.19
CA ARG A 77 20.04 -1.28 3.19
C ARG A 77 18.58 -1.57 3.52
N SER A 78 17.71 -1.44 2.52
CA SER A 78 16.27 -1.61 2.68
C SER A 78 15.61 -1.93 1.36
N ILE A 79 14.39 -2.42 1.42
CA ILE A 79 13.50 -2.54 0.27
C ILE A 79 12.33 -1.58 0.43
N SER A 80 11.85 -1.09 -0.71
CA SER A 80 10.58 -0.37 -0.79
C SER A 80 9.53 -1.31 -1.36
N GLY A 81 8.31 -1.20 -0.88
CA GLY A 81 7.21 -2.02 -1.37
C GLY A 81 5.85 -1.36 -1.22
N VAL A 82 4.85 -2.11 -1.64
CA VAL A 82 3.42 -1.82 -1.48
C VAL A 82 2.75 -3.11 -1.05
N GLU A 83 1.72 -3.05 -0.21
CA GLU A 83 0.94 -4.24 0.16
C GLU A 83 0.37 -4.91 -1.10
N SER A 84 0.38 -6.24 -1.14
CA SER A 84 -0.35 -6.98 -2.17
C SER A 84 -1.85 -6.93 -1.88
N ASP A 85 -2.65 -7.32 -2.88
CA ASP A 85 -4.08 -7.53 -2.73
C ASP A 85 -4.87 -6.30 -2.23
N LEU A 86 -4.41 -5.10 -2.60
CA LEU A 86 -5.11 -3.86 -2.29
C LEU A 86 -6.35 -3.74 -3.17
N SER A 87 -7.52 -3.59 -2.56
CA SER A 87 -8.75 -3.41 -3.33
C SER A 87 -8.81 -2.02 -3.97
N ILE A 88 -8.95 -1.95 -5.29
CA ILE A 88 -9.15 -0.69 -6.02
C ILE A 88 -10.38 0.08 -5.52
N ASN A 89 -11.36 -0.65 -4.98
CA ASN A 89 -12.61 -0.12 -4.48
C ASN A 89 -12.50 0.51 -3.08
N THR A 90 -11.48 0.15 -2.28
CA THR A 90 -11.31 0.67 -0.91
C THR A 90 -9.99 1.41 -0.67
N ALA A 91 -8.96 1.12 -1.48
CA ALA A 91 -7.63 1.69 -1.34
C ALA A 91 -7.64 3.21 -1.27
N THR A 92 -6.80 3.76 -0.41
CA THR A 92 -6.67 5.21 -0.25
C THR A 92 -5.85 5.82 -1.38
N GLN A 93 -5.89 7.14 -1.49
CA GLN A 93 -5.05 7.85 -2.46
C GLN A 93 -3.55 7.58 -2.23
N ALA A 94 -3.09 7.49 -0.97
CA ALA A 94 -1.68 7.24 -0.67
C ALA A 94 -1.25 5.82 -1.06
N GLN A 95 -2.12 4.84 -0.83
CA GLN A 95 -1.93 3.46 -1.28
C GLN A 95 -1.81 3.36 -2.80
N LEU A 96 -2.76 3.96 -3.53
CA LEU A 96 -2.73 3.96 -4.99
C LEU A 96 -1.49 4.68 -5.53
N ALA A 97 -1.11 5.82 -4.94
CA ALA A 97 0.06 6.59 -5.37
C ALA A 97 1.40 5.89 -5.06
N ALA A 98 1.41 4.87 -4.20
CA ALA A 98 2.58 4.08 -3.90
C ALA A 98 2.92 3.07 -5.02
N ILE A 99 1.92 2.73 -5.84
CA ILE A 99 2.04 1.74 -6.91
C ILE A 99 2.90 2.32 -8.04
N PRO A 100 3.97 1.63 -8.48
CA PRO A 100 4.78 2.07 -9.60
C PRO A 100 3.93 2.33 -10.85
N GLY A 101 4.05 3.52 -11.42
CA GLY A 101 3.26 3.95 -12.58
C GLY A 101 2.00 4.76 -12.23
N ILE A 102 1.53 4.73 -10.98
CA ILE A 102 0.39 5.53 -10.52
C ILE A 102 0.89 6.72 -9.72
N GLY A 103 1.04 7.88 -10.38
CA GLY A 103 1.37 9.13 -9.69
C GLY A 103 0.19 9.71 -8.90
N ALA A 104 0.45 10.73 -8.06
CA ALA A 104 -0.57 11.39 -7.23
C ALA A 104 -1.79 11.88 -8.02
N LYS A 105 -1.58 12.40 -9.25
CA LYS A 105 -2.67 12.86 -10.13
C LYS A 105 -3.52 11.69 -10.66
N ALA A 106 -2.89 10.57 -11.01
CA ALA A 106 -3.57 9.36 -11.46
C ALA A 106 -4.37 8.73 -10.31
N ALA A 107 -3.76 8.62 -9.12
CA ALA A 107 -4.44 8.18 -7.91
C ALA A 107 -5.68 9.04 -7.61
N TRP A 108 -5.56 10.37 -7.70
CA TRP A 108 -6.72 11.27 -7.53
C TRP A 108 -7.83 11.03 -8.55
N ARG A 109 -7.47 10.79 -9.83
CA ARG A 109 -8.47 10.46 -10.86
C ARG A 109 -9.20 9.18 -10.51
N LEU A 110 -8.48 8.11 -10.15
CA LEU A 110 -9.06 6.83 -9.73
C LEU A 110 -10.06 7.02 -8.57
N ILE A 111 -9.66 7.74 -7.51
CA ILE A 111 -10.55 8.04 -6.38
C ILE A 111 -11.78 8.83 -6.83
N SER A 112 -11.60 9.81 -7.72
CA SER A 112 -12.69 10.65 -8.21
C SER A 112 -13.69 9.88 -9.10
N THR A 113 -13.19 8.98 -9.95
CA THR A 113 -13.99 8.10 -10.80
C THR A 113 -14.71 7.07 -9.94
N ARG A 114 -14.01 6.47 -8.97
CA ARG A 114 -14.60 5.56 -7.99
C ARG A 114 -15.78 6.19 -7.26
N ALA A 115 -15.63 7.43 -6.79
CA ALA A 115 -16.71 8.14 -6.10
C ALA A 115 -17.91 8.41 -7.01
N LYS A 116 -17.70 8.59 -8.32
CA LYS A 116 -18.79 8.71 -9.30
C LYS A 116 -19.46 7.36 -9.57
N ALA A 117 -18.68 6.29 -9.74
CA ALA A 117 -19.18 4.94 -9.96
C ALA A 117 -19.95 4.42 -8.74
N ALA A 118 -19.48 4.72 -7.52
CA ALA A 118 -20.13 4.38 -6.26
C ALA A 118 -21.54 4.99 -6.11
N ARG A 119 -21.85 6.08 -6.81
CA ARG A 119 -23.22 6.63 -6.84
C ARG A 119 -24.20 5.70 -7.56
N LYS A 120 -23.72 4.92 -8.53
CA LYS A 120 -24.52 3.94 -9.29
C LYS A 120 -24.52 2.59 -8.57
N ASN A 121 -23.34 2.11 -8.16
CA ASN A 121 -23.16 0.86 -7.45
C ASN A 121 -22.31 1.06 -6.18
N PRO A 122 -22.93 1.31 -5.02
CA PRO A 122 -22.19 1.65 -3.80
C PRO A 122 -21.42 0.47 -3.21
N ALA A 123 -21.86 -0.77 -3.46
CA ALA A 123 -21.21 -1.95 -2.91
C ALA A 123 -19.92 -2.32 -3.66
N LYS A 124 -19.93 -2.17 -4.98
CA LYS A 124 -18.79 -2.50 -5.85
C LYS A 124 -18.68 -1.50 -7.00
N PRO A 125 -17.94 -0.39 -6.83
CA PRO A 125 -17.82 0.64 -7.85
C PRO A 125 -17.20 0.16 -9.17
N PHE A 126 -16.18 -0.70 -9.10
CA PHE A 126 -15.54 -1.31 -10.27
C PHE A 126 -15.59 -2.84 -10.17
N GLU A 127 -15.92 -3.52 -11.28
CA GLU A 127 -15.96 -4.98 -11.34
C GLU A 127 -14.57 -5.59 -11.52
N SER A 128 -13.68 -4.86 -12.20
CA SER A 128 -12.29 -5.25 -12.48
C SER A 128 -11.33 -4.07 -12.32
N VAL A 129 -10.04 -4.38 -12.14
CA VAL A 129 -8.98 -3.37 -12.05
C VAL A 129 -8.79 -2.68 -13.40
N GLU A 130 -8.92 -3.42 -14.49
CA GLU A 130 -8.82 -2.94 -15.87
C GLU A 130 -9.92 -1.93 -16.19
N GLU A 131 -11.17 -2.22 -15.77
CA GLU A 131 -12.29 -1.28 -15.91
C GLU A 131 -12.00 0.04 -15.18
N ALA A 132 -11.52 -0.04 -13.94
CA ALA A 132 -11.17 1.14 -13.14
C ALA A 132 -10.12 2.03 -13.84
N PHE A 133 -9.13 1.41 -14.48
CA PHE A 133 -8.09 2.09 -15.24
C PHE A 133 -8.63 2.74 -16.53
N VAL A 134 -9.45 2.01 -17.29
CA VAL A 134 -10.07 2.53 -18.51
C VAL A 134 -10.99 3.71 -18.20
N GLU A 135 -11.88 3.58 -17.21
CA GLU A 135 -12.81 4.67 -16.85
C GLU A 135 -12.10 5.90 -16.29
N SER A 136 -10.95 5.70 -15.64
CA SER A 136 -10.18 6.79 -15.01
C SER A 136 -9.16 7.45 -15.94
N ASP A 137 -9.04 6.98 -17.18
CA ASP A 137 -7.99 7.40 -18.13
C ASP A 137 -6.60 7.29 -17.48
N VAL A 138 -6.35 6.15 -16.83
CA VAL A 138 -5.08 5.79 -16.22
C VAL A 138 -4.56 4.56 -16.93
N GLN A 139 -3.36 4.65 -17.47
CA GLN A 139 -2.72 3.48 -18.10
C GLN A 139 -2.24 2.51 -17.02
N SER A 140 -2.60 1.24 -17.17
CA SER A 140 -2.05 0.16 -16.36
C SER A 140 -0.57 -0.02 -16.72
N PHE A 141 0.32 0.15 -15.76
CA PHE A 141 1.75 -0.08 -15.97
C PHE A 141 2.31 -1.06 -14.94
N GLY A 142 3.22 -1.91 -15.41
CA GLY A 142 4.09 -2.73 -14.55
C GLY A 142 3.33 -3.57 -13.52
N LEU A 143 3.69 -3.40 -12.25
CA LEU A 143 3.21 -4.21 -11.12
C LEU A 143 1.79 -3.86 -10.64
N ALA A 144 1.11 -2.90 -11.28
CA ALA A 144 -0.18 -2.43 -10.79
C ALA A 144 -1.27 -3.51 -10.75
N LEU A 145 -1.25 -4.44 -11.71
CA LEU A 145 -2.19 -5.58 -11.76
C LEU A 145 -1.87 -6.66 -10.72
N GLU A 146 -0.61 -6.75 -10.28
CA GLU A 146 -0.21 -7.70 -9.23
C GLU A 146 -0.53 -7.16 -7.84
N VAL A 147 -0.49 -5.83 -7.67
CA VAL A 147 -0.78 -5.16 -6.40
C VAL A 147 -2.28 -5.06 -6.14
N LEU A 148 -3.09 -4.82 -7.17
CA LEU A 148 -4.51 -4.49 -7.02
C LEU A 148 -5.42 -5.69 -7.25
N ASN A 149 -6.52 -5.74 -6.50
CA ASN A 149 -7.68 -6.59 -6.77
C ASN A 149 -8.98 -5.75 -6.83
N ALA A 150 -10.05 -6.35 -7.35
CA ALA A 150 -11.36 -5.69 -7.54
C ALA A 150 -12.40 -6.14 -6.52
#